data_AF-A0A962RDN6-F1
#
_entry.id   AF-A0A962RDN6-F1
#
_cell.length_a   1.000
_cell.length_b   1.000
_cell.length_c   1.000
_cell.angle_alpha   90.00
_cell.angle_beta   90.00
_cell.angle_gamma   90.00
#
_symmetry.space_group_name_H-M   'P 1'
#
loop_
_entity.id
_entity.type
_entity.pdbx_description
1 polymer ?
#
loop_
_entity_poly.entity_id
_entity_poly.type
_entity_poly.pdbx_seq_one_letter_code
_entity_poly.pdbx_strand_id
1 'polypeptide(L)'
;QTGLAQKGGAVISHLRIATDPGSITSTRIANGGANLVIGCDLLVTGARDTLATMDMGRTRVVANGHRVMTGLFTRTPNLSFPSEEMHQRIEAACGSVAVDYVEATRIATALMGDSIATNLFMLGFAYQKGLVPLHARSIERAIELNGVAIDMNKQAFTWGRQAGADLARVQRALTPNVAVMPPRRPDSVDDVLAHRGRLLEAYQDAAYAERYRRRVEQVREAEARACPGQSGLAMAVARNLAGLMAYKDEYEVARLYSEPAFRESIEQAFEGDYRLTLHLAPPLLARRDPNTGEPRKSEYGEWMLAVLARLARFKRLRGSWLDPFGWTAERRRERALVREYEQLLERLCAGLNTHNHALAVEIASMPEEIRGFGHIKLQSIEQASQRREQLLDRFERGESASVAA
;
A
#
# COMPACT_ATOMS: atom_id res chain seq x y z
N GLN A 1 -16.97 -25.81 10.43
CA GLN A 1 -15.82 -25.05 10.96
C GLN A 1 -15.98 -23.62 10.45
N THR A 2 -16.54 -22.73 11.27
CA THR A 2 -16.70 -21.32 10.93
C THR A 2 -15.34 -20.65 10.98
N GLY A 3 -14.68 -20.56 9.82
CA GLY A 3 -13.39 -19.90 9.69
C GLY A 3 -13.56 -18.42 10.03
N LEU A 4 -12.85 -17.97 11.06
CA LEU A 4 -12.65 -16.56 11.35
C LEU A 4 -11.98 -15.92 10.12
N ALA A 5 -12.77 -15.24 9.29
CA ALA A 5 -12.28 -14.46 8.18
C ALA A 5 -11.48 -13.28 8.74
N GLN A 6 -10.16 -13.43 8.84
CA GLN A 6 -9.26 -12.29 9.00
C GLN A 6 -9.23 -11.51 7.68
N LYS A 7 -9.61 -10.23 7.74
CA LYS A 7 -9.53 -9.31 6.60
C LYS A 7 -8.07 -9.27 6.11
N GLY A 8 -7.81 -9.79 4.90
CA GLY A 8 -6.47 -9.81 4.28
C GLY A 8 -5.64 -11.09 4.49
N GLY A 9 -6.22 -12.17 5.01
CA GLY A 9 -5.59 -13.51 5.02
C GLY A 9 -5.68 -14.21 3.65
N ALA A 10 -4.71 -15.07 3.34
CA ALA A 10 -4.73 -15.89 2.13
C ALA A 10 -5.90 -16.89 2.19
N VAL A 11 -6.74 -16.90 1.15
CA VAL A 11 -7.87 -17.84 1.04
C VAL A 11 -7.64 -18.72 -0.18
N ILE A 12 -7.65 -20.04 0.03
CA ILE A 12 -7.55 -21.06 -1.01
C ILE A 12 -8.85 -21.87 -1.01
N SER A 13 -9.51 -21.94 -2.17
CA SER A 13 -10.70 -22.76 -2.37
C SER A 13 -10.40 -23.91 -3.31
N HIS A 14 -10.75 -25.14 -2.92
CA HIS A 14 -10.61 -26.33 -3.75
C HIS A 14 -11.97 -26.70 -4.33
N LEU A 15 -12.03 -26.85 -5.66
CA LEU A 15 -13.24 -27.20 -6.39
C LEU A 15 -12.96 -28.46 -7.22
N ARG A 16 -13.84 -29.45 -7.11
CA ARG A 16 -13.87 -30.62 -8.00
C ARG A 16 -15.18 -30.64 -8.76
N ILE A 17 -15.08 -30.81 -10.07
CA ILE A 17 -16.22 -30.92 -10.98
C ILE A 17 -16.08 -32.29 -11.65
N ALA A 18 -17.12 -33.11 -11.52
CA ALA A 18 -17.21 -34.41 -12.16
C ALA A 18 -18.63 -34.60 -12.74
N THR A 19 -18.76 -35.40 -13.78
CA THR A 19 -20.06 -35.76 -14.37
C THR A 19 -20.84 -36.72 -13.48
N ASP A 20 -20.14 -37.56 -12.71
CA ASP A 20 -20.72 -38.49 -11.75
C ASP A 20 -20.30 -38.10 -10.32
N PRO A 21 -21.25 -37.87 -9.39
CA PRO A 21 -20.95 -37.56 -7.99
C PRO A 21 -20.06 -38.61 -7.31
N GLY A 22 -20.20 -39.90 -7.68
CA GLY A 22 -19.40 -40.99 -7.11
C GLY A 22 -17.90 -40.89 -7.40
N SER A 23 -17.52 -40.11 -8.40
CA SER A 23 -16.12 -39.86 -8.77
C SER A 23 -15.42 -38.85 -7.84
N ILE A 24 -16.15 -38.12 -7.00
CA ILE A 24 -15.59 -37.13 -6.06
C ILE A 24 -15.36 -37.78 -4.70
N THR A 25 -14.16 -38.31 -4.50
CA THR A 25 -13.80 -39.03 -3.26
C THR A 25 -13.14 -38.14 -2.19
N SER A 26 -12.77 -36.89 -2.54
CA SER A 26 -12.13 -35.95 -1.62
C SER A 26 -12.46 -34.50 -1.96
N THR A 27 -12.60 -33.67 -0.93
CA THR A 27 -12.84 -32.23 -1.05
C THR A 27 -11.57 -31.40 -1.30
N ARG A 28 -10.38 -31.95 -1.02
CA ARG A 28 -9.08 -31.26 -1.22
C ARG A 28 -8.36 -31.76 -2.46
N ILE A 29 -7.88 -30.83 -3.28
CA ILE A 29 -7.03 -31.17 -4.44
C ILE A 29 -5.68 -31.65 -3.90
N ALA A 30 -5.24 -32.83 -4.35
CA ALA A 30 -3.96 -33.41 -3.95
C ALA A 30 -2.80 -32.67 -4.65
N ASN A 31 -1.58 -32.92 -4.21
CA ASN A 31 -0.39 -32.35 -4.84
C ASN A 31 -0.33 -32.73 -6.33
N GLY A 32 -0.03 -31.77 -7.18
CA GLY A 32 -0.07 -31.91 -8.65
C GLY A 32 -1.44 -32.29 -9.23
N GLY A 33 -2.50 -32.14 -8.44
CA GLY A 33 -3.85 -32.58 -8.80
C GLY A 33 -4.69 -31.55 -9.53
N ALA A 34 -4.26 -30.28 -9.59
CA ALA A 34 -5.06 -29.19 -10.15
C ALA A 34 -4.99 -29.17 -11.67
N ASN A 35 -6.15 -29.17 -12.33
CA ASN A 35 -6.24 -28.91 -13.78
C ASN A 35 -6.20 -27.41 -14.09
N LEU A 36 -6.78 -26.59 -13.20
CA LEU A 36 -6.87 -25.14 -13.33
C LEU A 36 -6.62 -24.49 -11.97
N VAL A 37 -5.81 -23.44 -11.95
CA VAL A 37 -5.71 -22.49 -10.84
C VAL A 37 -6.14 -21.11 -11.32
N ILE A 38 -7.13 -20.52 -10.64
CA ILE A 38 -7.57 -19.13 -10.86
C ILE A 38 -7.01 -18.29 -9.71
N GLY A 39 -5.92 -17.60 -9.98
CA GLY A 39 -5.17 -16.80 -9.01
C GLY A 39 -5.64 -15.35 -8.97
N CYS A 40 -6.60 -15.00 -8.10
CA CYS A 40 -7.07 -13.61 -7.96
C CYS A 40 -6.07 -12.69 -7.25
N ASP A 41 -5.09 -13.25 -6.53
CA ASP A 41 -4.02 -12.55 -5.83
C ASP A 41 -2.68 -13.25 -6.10
N LEU A 42 -1.66 -12.49 -6.49
CA LEU A 42 -0.38 -13.05 -6.91
C LEU A 42 0.38 -13.74 -5.76
N LEU A 43 0.33 -13.20 -4.53
CA LEU A 43 1.01 -13.77 -3.37
C LEU A 43 0.36 -15.09 -2.95
N VAL A 44 -0.97 -15.18 -2.97
CA VAL A 44 -1.68 -16.43 -2.66
C VAL A 44 -1.42 -17.47 -3.75
N THR A 45 -1.32 -17.06 -5.01
CA THR A 45 -1.04 -17.97 -6.14
C THR A 45 0.39 -18.52 -6.06
N GLY A 46 1.37 -17.70 -5.67
CA GLY A 46 2.76 -18.11 -5.47
C GLY A 46 3.04 -18.75 -4.10
N ALA A 47 2.04 -18.88 -3.23
CA ALA A 47 2.20 -19.52 -1.92
C ALA A 47 2.46 -21.03 -2.06
N ARG A 48 3.24 -21.58 -1.13
CA ARG A 48 3.67 -23.00 -1.15
C ARG A 48 2.49 -23.97 -1.31
N ASP A 49 1.40 -23.74 -0.59
CA ASP A 49 0.23 -24.61 -0.60
C ASP A 49 -0.47 -24.61 -1.96
N THR A 50 -0.54 -23.46 -2.63
CA THR A 50 -1.11 -23.32 -3.98
C THR A 50 -0.19 -23.97 -5.01
N LEU A 51 1.11 -23.66 -4.98
CA LEU A 51 2.12 -24.25 -5.86
C LEU A 51 2.17 -25.78 -5.75
N ALA A 52 1.99 -26.33 -4.54
CA ALA A 52 1.99 -27.78 -4.34
C ALA A 52 0.87 -28.49 -5.12
N THR A 53 -0.23 -27.81 -5.44
CA THR A 53 -1.33 -28.39 -6.23
C THR A 53 -1.08 -28.39 -7.74
N MET A 54 -0.06 -27.64 -8.20
CA MET A 54 0.27 -27.48 -9.61
C MET A 54 1.21 -28.60 -10.09
N ASP A 55 1.12 -28.94 -11.38
CA ASP A 55 2.01 -29.89 -12.03
C ASP A 55 2.29 -29.48 -13.49
N MET A 56 3.52 -29.74 -13.93
CA MET A 56 4.01 -29.41 -15.27
C MET A 56 3.25 -30.19 -16.34
N GLY A 57 2.73 -29.49 -17.34
CA GLY A 57 1.98 -30.12 -18.45
C GLY A 57 0.54 -30.52 -18.11
N ARG A 58 0.11 -30.38 -16.85
CA ARG A 58 -1.27 -30.64 -16.42
C ARG A 58 -2.02 -29.37 -16.04
N THR A 59 -1.41 -28.51 -15.24
CA THR A 59 -2.08 -27.37 -14.64
C THR A 59 -2.04 -26.16 -15.57
N ARG A 60 -3.20 -25.57 -15.85
CA ARG A 60 -3.31 -24.23 -16.43
C ARG A 60 -3.49 -23.21 -15.32
N VAL A 61 -2.85 -22.05 -15.43
CA VAL A 61 -2.97 -20.98 -14.44
C VAL A 61 -3.46 -19.72 -15.12
N VAL A 62 -4.50 -19.10 -14.55
CA VAL A 62 -4.90 -17.73 -14.88
C VAL A 62 -4.62 -16.90 -13.64
N ALA A 63 -3.69 -15.95 -13.73
CA ALA A 63 -3.22 -15.19 -12.57
C ALA A 63 -3.42 -13.68 -12.75
N ASN A 64 -3.87 -13.03 -11.68
CA ASN A 64 -3.97 -11.59 -11.60
C ASN A 64 -2.57 -11.00 -11.32
N GLY A 65 -2.04 -10.23 -12.28
CA GLY A 65 -0.72 -9.58 -12.15
C GLY A 65 -0.71 -8.39 -11.20
N HIS A 66 -1.89 -7.96 -10.74
CA HIS A 66 -2.03 -6.75 -9.94
C HIS A 66 -1.33 -6.89 -8.59
N ARG A 67 -0.52 -5.89 -8.25
CA ARG A 67 0.31 -5.89 -7.03
C ARG A 67 -0.49 -5.35 -5.85
N VAL A 68 -1.04 -6.26 -5.04
CA VAL A 68 -1.71 -5.91 -3.77
C VAL A 68 -0.86 -6.43 -2.61
N MET A 69 -0.43 -5.53 -1.71
CA MET A 69 0.22 -5.98 -0.48
C MET A 69 -0.82 -6.61 0.46
N THR A 70 -0.59 -7.86 0.85
CA THR A 70 -1.44 -8.57 1.82
C THR A 70 -1.20 -8.07 3.24
N GLY A 71 -2.02 -8.53 4.20
CA GLY A 71 -1.91 -8.15 5.62
C GLY A 71 -0.54 -8.42 6.27
N LEU A 72 0.32 -9.24 5.65
CA LEU A 72 1.71 -9.50 6.10
C LEU A 72 2.55 -8.22 6.22
N PHE A 73 2.30 -7.19 5.42
CA PHE A 73 3.01 -5.90 5.55
C PHE A 73 2.86 -5.27 6.95
N THR A 74 1.74 -5.52 7.65
CA THR A 74 1.53 -4.99 9.01
C THR A 74 2.54 -5.53 10.04
N ARG A 75 3.18 -6.67 9.75
CA ARG A 75 4.18 -7.32 10.62
C ARG A 75 5.61 -7.11 10.15
N THR A 76 5.81 -6.76 8.88
CA THR A 76 7.13 -6.56 8.28
C THR A 76 7.17 -5.22 7.54
N PRO A 77 7.60 -4.14 8.22
CA PRO A 77 7.53 -2.79 7.67
C PRO A 77 8.32 -2.59 6.37
N ASN A 78 9.39 -3.34 6.13
CA ASN A 78 10.28 -3.21 4.96
C ASN A 78 10.05 -4.27 3.86
N LEU A 79 8.89 -4.93 3.85
CA LEU A 79 8.61 -5.96 2.86
C LEU A 79 8.51 -5.35 1.46
N SER A 80 9.50 -5.63 0.60
CA SER A 80 9.39 -5.39 -0.84
C SER A 80 8.42 -6.41 -1.43
N PHE A 81 7.54 -5.98 -2.34
CA PHE A 81 6.61 -6.90 -2.99
C PHE A 81 7.37 -7.75 -4.02
N PRO A 82 7.50 -9.07 -3.83
CA PRO A 82 8.38 -9.90 -4.63
C PRO A 82 7.70 -10.34 -5.94
N SER A 83 7.23 -9.39 -6.77
CA SER A 83 6.44 -9.74 -7.97
C SER A 83 7.18 -10.68 -8.91
N GLU A 84 8.47 -10.41 -9.13
CA GLU A 84 9.30 -11.18 -10.06
C GLU A 84 9.54 -12.61 -9.54
N GLU A 85 9.86 -12.73 -8.25
CA GLU A 85 10.01 -14.04 -7.60
C GLU A 85 8.71 -14.84 -7.66
N MET A 86 7.56 -14.20 -7.46
CA MET A 86 6.26 -14.88 -7.52
C MET A 86 5.94 -15.36 -8.93
N HIS A 87 6.19 -14.55 -9.96
CA HIS A 87 6.03 -14.99 -11.35
C HIS A 87 6.93 -16.20 -11.65
N GLN A 88 8.21 -16.11 -11.30
CA GLN A 88 9.17 -17.21 -11.51
C GLN A 88 8.75 -18.50 -10.80
N ARG A 89 8.24 -18.40 -9.56
CA ARG A 89 7.78 -19.55 -8.79
C ARG A 89 6.54 -20.22 -9.40
N ILE A 90 5.59 -19.44 -9.89
CA ILE A 90 4.39 -19.95 -10.56
C ILE A 90 4.78 -20.64 -11.87
N GLU A 91 5.58 -19.96 -12.69
CA GLU A 91 6.05 -20.49 -13.96
C GLU A 91 6.91 -21.74 -13.80
N ALA A 92 7.70 -21.84 -12.72
CA ALA A 92 8.46 -23.04 -12.41
C ALA A 92 7.57 -24.23 -11.99
N ALA A 93 6.39 -23.98 -11.41
CA ALA A 93 5.51 -25.03 -10.90
C ALA A 93 4.61 -25.66 -11.99
N CYS A 94 4.18 -24.90 -12.99
CA CYS A 94 3.27 -25.39 -14.04
C CYS A 94 3.79 -25.18 -15.48
N GLY A 95 4.87 -24.42 -15.66
CA GLY A 95 5.49 -24.10 -16.94
C GLY A 95 5.02 -22.74 -17.45
N SER A 96 5.94 -21.94 -17.98
CA SER A 96 5.67 -20.55 -18.43
C SER A 96 4.57 -20.45 -19.49
N VAL A 97 4.47 -21.43 -20.40
CA VAL A 97 3.44 -21.47 -21.46
C VAL A 97 2.03 -21.77 -20.91
N ALA A 98 1.94 -22.31 -19.70
CA ALA A 98 0.67 -22.70 -19.08
C ALA A 98 0.02 -21.56 -18.26
N VAL A 99 0.68 -20.40 -18.16
CA VAL A 99 0.25 -19.26 -17.34
C VAL A 99 -0.26 -18.11 -18.20
N ASP A 100 -1.46 -17.64 -17.91
CA ASP A 100 -2.06 -16.47 -18.50
C ASP A 100 -2.20 -15.36 -17.45
N TYR A 101 -1.39 -14.30 -17.56
CA TYR A 101 -1.46 -13.14 -16.68
C TYR A 101 -2.41 -12.07 -17.20
N VAL A 102 -3.19 -11.46 -16.29
CA VAL A 102 -4.08 -10.34 -16.60
C VAL A 102 -4.10 -9.34 -15.44
N GLU A 103 -4.11 -8.04 -15.72
CA GLU A 103 -4.30 -6.99 -14.71
C GLU A 103 -5.79 -6.88 -14.33
N ALA A 104 -6.36 -7.98 -13.84
CA ALA A 104 -7.81 -8.12 -13.64
C ALA A 104 -8.35 -7.09 -12.65
N THR A 105 -7.65 -6.82 -11.55
CA THR A 105 -8.10 -5.80 -10.57
C THR A 105 -8.16 -4.42 -11.19
N ARG A 106 -7.12 -4.01 -11.91
CA ARG A 106 -7.10 -2.70 -12.59
C ARG A 106 -8.25 -2.57 -13.59
N ILE A 107 -8.48 -3.61 -14.39
CA ILE A 107 -9.53 -3.63 -15.42
C ILE A 107 -10.92 -3.64 -14.78
N ALA A 108 -11.13 -4.50 -13.78
CA ALA A 108 -12.42 -4.65 -13.10
C ALA A 108 -12.81 -3.36 -12.37
N THR A 109 -11.89 -2.77 -11.59
CA THR A 109 -12.14 -1.50 -10.90
C THR A 109 -12.41 -0.37 -11.88
N ALA A 110 -11.69 -0.30 -13.01
CA ALA A 110 -11.92 0.76 -13.99
C ALA A 110 -13.24 0.62 -14.75
N LEU A 111 -13.73 -0.60 -14.99
CA LEU A 111 -15.01 -0.84 -15.68
C LEU A 111 -16.23 -0.75 -14.74
N MET A 112 -16.07 -1.21 -13.50
CA MET A 112 -17.19 -1.49 -12.60
C MET A 112 -17.13 -0.70 -11.29
N GLY A 113 -16.11 0.14 -11.09
CA GLY A 113 -15.97 0.99 -9.91
C GLY A 113 -15.43 0.28 -8.67
N ASP A 114 -15.40 -1.06 -8.63
CA ASP A 114 -14.97 -1.83 -7.47
C ASP A 114 -14.02 -2.99 -7.84
N SER A 115 -13.01 -3.17 -6.99
CA SER A 115 -12.08 -4.31 -6.98
C SER A 115 -12.73 -5.65 -6.63
N ILE A 116 -13.87 -5.68 -5.93
CA ILE A 116 -14.60 -6.92 -5.59
C ILE A 116 -14.97 -7.70 -6.86
N ALA A 117 -15.25 -7.01 -7.95
CA ALA A 117 -15.57 -7.60 -9.24
C ALA A 117 -14.41 -8.41 -9.88
N THR A 118 -13.18 -8.29 -9.36
CA THR A 118 -12.00 -9.03 -9.84
C THR A 118 -12.23 -10.54 -9.87
N ASN A 119 -12.89 -11.11 -8.86
CA ASN A 119 -13.03 -12.56 -8.75
C ASN A 119 -13.87 -13.15 -9.88
N LEU A 120 -15.03 -12.54 -10.18
CA LEU A 120 -15.88 -12.99 -11.30
C LEU A 120 -15.32 -12.59 -12.65
N PHE A 121 -14.58 -11.48 -12.75
CA PHE A 121 -13.82 -11.16 -13.94
C PHE A 121 -12.80 -12.26 -14.25
N MET A 122 -12.01 -12.70 -13.27
CA MET A 122 -11.05 -13.78 -13.42
C MET A 122 -11.72 -15.11 -13.81
N LEU A 123 -12.88 -15.41 -13.22
CA LEU A 123 -13.68 -16.58 -13.61
C LEU A 123 -14.15 -16.49 -15.07
N GLY A 124 -14.63 -15.31 -15.51
CA GLY A 124 -15.04 -15.08 -16.89
C GLY A 124 -13.88 -15.21 -17.88
N PHE A 125 -12.71 -14.71 -17.51
CA PHE A 125 -11.49 -14.82 -18.31
C PHE A 125 -11.05 -16.28 -18.48
N ALA A 126 -11.01 -17.04 -17.38
CA ALA A 126 -10.71 -18.47 -17.41
C ALA A 126 -11.76 -19.27 -18.19
N TYR A 127 -13.04 -18.92 -18.06
CA TYR A 127 -14.15 -19.51 -18.80
C TYR A 127 -13.97 -19.34 -20.31
N GLN A 128 -13.68 -18.12 -20.77
CA GLN A 128 -13.53 -17.84 -22.20
C GLN A 128 -12.34 -18.58 -22.83
N LYS A 129 -11.30 -18.85 -22.05
CA LYS A 129 -10.16 -19.70 -22.46
C LYS A 129 -10.48 -21.19 -22.50
N GLY A 130 -11.72 -21.59 -22.22
CA GLY A 130 -12.17 -22.99 -22.25
C GLY A 130 -11.70 -23.82 -21.05
N LEU A 131 -11.24 -23.17 -19.98
CA LEU A 131 -10.64 -23.86 -18.82
C LEU A 131 -11.68 -24.30 -17.78
N VAL A 132 -12.89 -23.73 -17.82
CA VAL A 132 -13.96 -24.01 -16.87
C VAL A 132 -15.01 -24.93 -17.51
N PRO A 133 -15.19 -26.17 -17.04
CA PRO A 133 -16.05 -27.17 -17.67
C PRO A 133 -17.53 -27.00 -17.25
N LEU A 134 -18.08 -25.81 -17.41
CA LEU A 134 -19.47 -25.49 -17.10
C LEU A 134 -20.13 -24.72 -18.25
N HIS A 135 -21.45 -24.55 -18.21
CA HIS A 135 -22.13 -23.64 -19.12
C HIS A 135 -22.17 -22.23 -18.51
N ALA A 136 -22.00 -21.19 -19.34
CA ALA A 136 -22.13 -19.79 -18.91
C ALA A 136 -23.46 -19.53 -18.19
N ARG A 137 -24.58 -20.05 -18.72
CA ARG A 137 -25.91 -19.96 -18.11
C ARG A 137 -25.96 -20.50 -16.68
N SER A 138 -25.16 -21.53 -16.37
CA SER A 138 -25.12 -22.13 -15.03
C SER A 138 -24.40 -21.22 -14.05
N ILE A 139 -23.33 -20.55 -14.49
CA ILE A 139 -22.60 -19.57 -13.69
C ILE A 139 -23.47 -18.32 -13.45
N GLU A 140 -24.12 -17.81 -14.49
CA GLU A 140 -25.04 -16.68 -14.40
C GLU A 140 -26.22 -16.97 -13.47
N ARG A 141 -26.80 -18.19 -13.54
CA ARG A 141 -27.85 -18.61 -12.61
C ARG A 141 -27.35 -18.74 -11.17
N ALA A 142 -26.13 -19.23 -10.96
CA ALA A 142 -25.52 -19.27 -9.63
C ALA A 142 -25.32 -17.86 -9.03
N ILE A 143 -24.97 -16.86 -9.85
CA ILE A 143 -24.89 -15.46 -9.42
C ILE A 143 -26.27 -14.96 -8.97
N GLU A 144 -27.33 -15.24 -9.74
CA GLU A 144 -28.70 -14.87 -9.35
C GLU A 144 -29.14 -15.52 -8.03
N LEU A 145 -28.83 -16.80 -7.85
CA LEU A 145 -29.18 -17.55 -6.64
C LEU A 145 -28.41 -17.06 -5.41
N ASN A 146 -27.21 -16.50 -5.57
CA ASN A 146 -26.46 -15.91 -4.47
C ASN A 146 -27.10 -14.62 -3.93
N GLY A 147 -27.80 -13.87 -4.80
CA GLY A 147 -28.63 -12.72 -4.41
C GLY A 147 -27.87 -11.42 -4.11
N VAL A 148 -26.53 -11.42 -4.17
CA VAL A 148 -25.70 -10.24 -3.85
C VAL A 148 -25.17 -9.60 -5.13
N ALA A 149 -25.37 -8.28 -5.27
CA ALA A 149 -24.85 -7.46 -6.37
C ALA A 149 -24.96 -8.13 -7.76
N ILE A 150 -26.13 -8.70 -8.07
CA ILE A 150 -26.34 -9.63 -9.19
C ILE A 150 -25.87 -9.02 -10.52
N ASP A 151 -26.29 -7.78 -10.81
CA ASP A 151 -25.98 -7.11 -12.08
C ASP A 151 -24.49 -6.83 -12.23
N MET A 152 -23.83 -6.32 -11.18
CA MET A 152 -22.38 -6.12 -11.15
C MET A 152 -21.64 -7.44 -11.39
N ASN A 153 -22.05 -8.50 -10.70
CA ASN A 153 -21.42 -9.81 -10.80
C ASN A 153 -21.56 -10.45 -12.20
N LYS A 154 -22.73 -10.30 -12.83
CA LYS A 154 -22.95 -10.73 -14.23
C LYS A 154 -22.13 -9.89 -15.21
N GLN A 155 -22.05 -8.59 -15.01
CA GLN A 155 -21.21 -7.71 -15.82
C GLN A 155 -19.74 -8.07 -15.68
N ALA A 156 -19.26 -8.34 -14.46
CA ALA A 156 -17.89 -8.77 -14.19
C ALA A 156 -17.53 -10.04 -14.94
N PHE A 157 -18.39 -11.06 -14.86
CA PHE A 157 -18.22 -12.30 -15.62
C PHE A 157 -18.19 -12.04 -17.13
N THR A 158 -19.08 -11.18 -17.64
CA THR A 158 -19.15 -10.83 -19.07
C THR A 158 -17.89 -10.10 -19.54
N TRP A 159 -17.42 -9.11 -18.79
CA TRP A 159 -16.19 -8.38 -19.09
C TRP A 159 -14.95 -9.28 -19.02
N GLY A 160 -14.91 -10.18 -18.03
CA GLY A 160 -13.89 -11.23 -17.93
C GLY A 160 -13.85 -12.08 -19.19
N ARG A 161 -15.02 -12.51 -19.69
CA ARG A 161 -15.13 -13.27 -20.94
C ARG A 161 -14.64 -12.46 -22.14
N GLN A 162 -15.05 -11.21 -22.27
CA GLN A 162 -14.57 -10.36 -23.36
C GLN A 162 -13.05 -10.18 -23.31
N ALA A 163 -12.47 -10.00 -22.13
CA ALA A 163 -11.03 -9.87 -21.95
C ALA A 163 -10.28 -11.18 -22.29
N GLY A 164 -10.88 -12.34 -21.99
CA GLY A 164 -10.32 -13.63 -22.37
C GLY A 164 -10.35 -13.89 -23.89
N ALA A 165 -11.25 -13.24 -24.62
CA ALA A 165 -11.33 -13.30 -26.08
C ALA A 165 -10.44 -12.26 -26.77
N ASP A 166 -10.48 -11.00 -26.33
CA ASP A 166 -9.71 -9.88 -26.86
C ASP A 166 -9.41 -8.85 -25.76
N LEU A 167 -8.29 -9.05 -25.07
CA LEU A 167 -7.84 -8.17 -24.00
C LEU A 167 -7.55 -6.74 -24.51
N ALA A 168 -7.00 -6.61 -25.73
CA ALA A 168 -6.64 -5.32 -26.29
C ALA A 168 -7.87 -4.46 -26.60
N ARG A 169 -8.98 -5.07 -27.01
CA ARG A 169 -10.27 -4.38 -27.16
C ARG A 169 -10.83 -3.88 -25.84
N VAL A 170 -10.80 -4.71 -24.79
CA VAL A 170 -11.25 -4.29 -23.45
C VAL A 170 -10.37 -3.14 -22.93
N GLN A 171 -9.06 -3.22 -23.14
CA GLN A 171 -8.14 -2.15 -22.76
C GLN A 171 -8.36 -0.84 -23.52
N ARG A 172 -8.80 -0.88 -24.77
CA ARG A 172 -9.21 0.33 -25.51
C ARG A 172 -10.53 0.91 -24.99
N ALA A 173 -11.48 0.06 -24.61
CA ALA A 173 -12.76 0.48 -24.03
C ALA A 173 -12.59 1.12 -22.64
N LEU A 174 -11.52 0.77 -21.91
CA LEU A 174 -11.09 1.40 -20.66
C LEU A 174 -10.58 2.84 -20.81
N THR A 175 -10.61 3.43 -22.00
CA THR A 175 -10.20 4.82 -22.22
C THR A 175 -11.44 5.72 -22.14
N PRO A 176 -11.86 6.22 -20.95
CA PRO A 176 -12.60 7.47 -20.93
C PRO A 176 -11.64 8.59 -21.35
N ASN A 177 -12.21 9.69 -21.83
CA ASN A 177 -11.53 10.86 -22.38
C ASN A 177 -10.76 11.69 -21.33
N VAL A 178 -10.05 11.02 -20.41
CA VAL A 178 -9.12 11.60 -19.44
C VAL A 178 -7.94 10.64 -19.38
N ALA A 179 -6.78 11.10 -19.87
CA ALA A 179 -5.51 10.44 -19.67
C ALA A 179 -5.19 10.39 -18.17
N VAL A 180 -5.78 9.46 -17.44
CA VAL A 180 -5.26 9.05 -16.14
C VAL A 180 -4.07 8.15 -16.47
N MET A 181 -2.95 8.80 -16.78
CA MET A 181 -1.65 8.15 -16.62
C MET A 181 -1.65 7.49 -15.24
N PRO A 182 -1.18 6.24 -15.08
CA PRO A 182 -0.89 5.72 -13.75
C PRO A 182 -0.07 6.79 -13.04
N PRO A 183 -0.33 7.09 -11.74
CA PRO A 183 0.34 8.18 -11.05
C PRO A 183 1.83 8.03 -11.31
N ARG A 184 2.37 8.94 -12.14
CA ARG A 184 3.77 8.87 -12.55
C ARG A 184 4.53 8.92 -11.24
N ARG A 185 5.32 7.88 -10.95
CA ARG A 185 6.21 7.94 -9.80
C ARG A 185 7.01 9.23 -9.99
N PRO A 186 7.13 10.08 -8.97
CA PRO A 186 7.96 11.27 -9.10
C PRO A 186 9.39 10.81 -9.43
N ASP A 187 9.76 10.93 -10.70
CA ASP A 187 11.02 10.43 -11.25
C ASP A 187 12.13 11.50 -11.12
N SER A 188 11.72 12.76 -10.92
CA SER A 188 12.62 13.90 -10.71
C SER A 188 12.45 14.54 -9.33
N VAL A 189 13.48 15.28 -8.88
CA VAL A 189 13.42 16.05 -7.62
C VAL A 189 12.29 17.09 -7.68
N ASP A 190 12.07 17.71 -8.85
CA ASP A 190 11.03 18.72 -9.03
C ASP A 190 9.62 18.11 -8.94
N ASP A 191 9.41 16.90 -9.47
CA ASP A 191 8.14 16.17 -9.32
C ASP A 191 7.86 15.86 -7.84
N VAL A 192 8.89 15.43 -7.10
CA VAL A 192 8.77 15.16 -5.66
C VAL A 192 8.44 16.45 -4.91
N LEU A 193 9.17 17.53 -5.19
CA LEU A 193 8.97 18.85 -4.58
C LEU A 193 7.54 19.37 -4.81
N ALA A 194 7.05 19.28 -6.04
CA ALA A 194 5.70 19.71 -6.39
C ALA A 194 4.64 18.87 -5.67
N HIS A 195 4.79 17.55 -5.67
CA HIS A 195 3.86 16.63 -5.02
C HIS A 195 3.86 16.80 -3.50
N ARG A 196 5.02 16.75 -2.86
CA ARG A 196 5.19 16.89 -1.40
C ARG A 196 4.84 18.29 -0.91
N GLY A 197 5.15 19.33 -1.69
CA GLY A 197 4.74 20.70 -1.40
C GLY A 197 3.22 20.84 -1.28
N ARG A 198 2.45 20.28 -2.23
CA ARG A 198 0.97 20.27 -2.15
C ARG A 198 0.47 19.53 -0.91
N LEU A 199 1.08 18.40 -0.57
CA LEU A 199 0.72 17.65 0.65
C LEU A 199 0.97 18.47 1.91
N LEU A 200 2.12 19.15 2.02
CA LEU A 200 2.46 19.96 3.18
C LEU A 200 1.59 21.22 3.31
N GLU A 201 1.16 21.78 2.18
CA GLU A 201 0.21 22.90 2.15
C GLU A 201 -1.19 22.47 2.62
N ALA A 202 -1.67 21.31 2.14
CA ALA A 202 -2.92 20.73 2.62
C ALA A 202 -2.83 20.37 4.12
N TYR A 203 -1.70 19.79 4.54
CA TYR A 203 -1.39 19.41 5.91
C TYR A 203 -1.45 20.64 6.84
N GLN A 204 -0.72 21.70 6.52
CA GLN A 204 -0.63 22.90 7.36
C GLN A 204 -1.05 24.16 6.58
N ASP A 205 -0.13 24.74 5.81
CA ASP A 205 -0.33 25.95 5.00
C ASP A 205 0.82 26.15 3.99
N ALA A 206 0.68 27.19 3.14
CA ALA A 206 1.65 27.52 2.11
C ALA A 206 3.05 27.87 2.66
N ALA A 207 3.12 28.50 3.84
CA ALA A 207 4.40 28.85 4.47
C ALA A 207 5.15 27.60 4.95
N TYR A 208 4.42 26.60 5.44
CA TYR A 208 4.97 25.31 5.84
C TYR A 208 5.52 24.52 4.64
N ALA A 209 4.78 24.51 3.53
CA ALA A 209 5.26 23.93 2.27
C ALA A 209 6.51 24.67 1.76
N GLU A 210 6.56 25.99 1.90
CA GLU A 210 7.71 26.78 1.45
C GLU A 210 8.96 26.60 2.30
N ARG A 211 8.81 26.33 3.61
CA ARG A 211 9.93 25.89 4.45
C ARG A 211 10.55 24.60 3.91
N TYR A 212 9.73 23.63 3.51
CA TYR A 212 10.19 22.39 2.92
C TYR A 212 10.93 22.62 1.60
N ARG A 213 10.32 23.37 0.66
CA ARG A 213 10.95 23.66 -0.64
C ARG A 213 12.31 24.32 -0.47
N ARG A 214 12.40 25.36 0.36
CA ARG A 214 13.67 26.05 0.64
C ARG A 214 14.74 25.12 1.19
N ARG A 215 14.38 24.19 2.09
CA ARG A 215 15.36 23.28 2.68
C ARG A 215 15.90 22.27 1.66
N VAL A 216 15.03 21.72 0.82
CA VAL A 216 15.45 20.83 -0.28
C VAL A 216 16.32 21.58 -1.28
N GLU A 217 15.98 22.82 -1.61
CA GLU A 217 16.76 23.65 -2.52
C GLU A 217 18.17 23.92 -2.01
N GLN A 218 18.31 24.25 -0.72
CA GLN A 218 19.63 24.44 -0.08
C GLN A 218 20.52 23.19 -0.21
N VAL A 219 19.94 22.01 -0.03
CA VAL A 219 20.65 20.74 -0.21
C VAL A 219 21.02 20.53 -1.67
N ARG A 220 20.10 20.81 -2.60
CA ARG A 220 20.33 20.70 -4.05
C ARG A 220 21.49 21.60 -4.50
N GLU A 221 21.53 22.84 -4.03
CA GLU A 221 22.62 23.78 -4.31
C GLU A 221 23.96 23.33 -3.71
N ALA A 222 23.95 22.80 -2.48
CA ALA A 222 25.15 22.25 -1.84
C ALA A 222 25.68 21.02 -2.59
N GLU A 223 24.78 20.10 -2.98
CA GLU A 223 25.09 18.91 -3.76
C GLU A 223 25.64 19.26 -5.14
N ALA A 224 25.01 20.20 -5.85
CA ALA A 224 25.47 20.64 -7.16
C ALA A 224 26.87 21.27 -7.13
N ARG A 225 27.21 21.99 -6.05
CA ARG A 225 28.55 22.58 -5.86
C ARG A 225 29.62 21.53 -5.51
N ALA A 226 29.30 20.60 -4.63
CA ALA A 226 30.26 19.61 -4.13
C ALA A 226 30.42 18.41 -5.08
N CYS A 227 29.34 18.00 -5.75
CA CYS A 227 29.25 16.79 -6.56
C CYS A 227 28.46 17.04 -7.87
N PRO A 228 29.03 17.77 -8.85
CA PRO A 228 28.33 18.08 -10.09
C PRO A 228 27.81 16.82 -10.81
N GLY A 229 26.55 16.84 -11.24
CA GLY A 229 25.90 15.73 -11.94
C GLY A 229 25.25 14.68 -11.04
N GLN A 230 25.39 14.78 -9.71
CA GLN A 230 24.71 13.91 -8.76
C GLN A 230 23.46 14.59 -8.18
N SER A 231 22.40 13.82 -7.92
CA SER A 231 21.13 14.31 -7.35
C SER A 231 20.54 13.38 -6.27
N GLY A 232 21.33 12.39 -5.85
CA GLY A 232 20.88 11.37 -4.90
C GLY A 232 20.55 11.95 -3.53
N LEU A 233 21.30 12.95 -3.07
CA LEU A 233 21.12 13.56 -1.76
C LEU A 233 19.86 14.44 -1.76
N ALA A 234 19.72 15.33 -2.73
CA ALA A 234 18.52 16.15 -2.89
C ALA A 234 17.25 15.29 -3.04
N MET A 235 17.32 14.19 -3.79
CA MET A 235 16.21 13.24 -3.93
C MET A 235 15.86 12.57 -2.59
N ALA A 236 16.86 12.07 -1.85
CA ALA A 236 16.65 11.45 -0.54
C ALA A 236 16.01 12.43 0.45
N VAL A 237 16.49 13.67 0.51
CA VAL A 237 15.94 14.72 1.38
C VAL A 237 14.53 15.10 0.96
N ALA A 238 14.27 15.28 -0.35
CA ALA A 238 12.95 15.62 -0.85
C ALA A 238 11.90 14.58 -0.44
N ARG A 239 12.25 13.28 -0.45
CA ARG A 239 11.36 12.20 -0.04
C ARG A 239 11.15 12.17 1.47
N ASN A 240 12.22 12.28 2.23
CA ASN A 240 12.22 12.00 3.67
C ASN A 240 11.81 13.18 4.54
N LEU A 241 12.25 14.40 4.21
CA LEU A 241 11.91 15.60 4.98
C LEU A 241 10.39 15.83 5.01
N ALA A 242 9.71 15.67 3.87
CA ALA A 242 8.26 15.83 3.79
C ALA A 242 7.52 14.82 4.69
N GLY A 243 8.01 13.58 4.77
CA GLY A 243 7.44 12.55 5.65
C GLY A 243 7.59 12.88 7.13
N LEU A 244 8.75 13.41 7.53
CA LEU A 244 8.99 13.87 8.90
C LEU A 244 8.14 15.11 9.26
N MET A 245 7.96 16.02 8.31
CA MET A 245 7.15 17.24 8.51
C MET A 245 5.65 16.94 8.57
N ALA A 246 5.17 15.95 7.80
CA ALA A 246 3.77 15.53 7.75
C ALA A 246 3.49 14.30 8.62
N TYR A 247 3.89 14.34 9.89
CA TYR A 247 3.58 13.26 10.83
C TYR A 247 2.06 13.17 11.08
N LYS A 248 1.54 11.94 11.23
CA LYS A 248 0.11 11.69 11.46
C LYS A 248 -0.29 12.12 12.86
N ASP A 249 -0.70 13.37 12.99
CA ASP A 249 -1.26 13.93 14.22
C ASP A 249 -2.79 13.96 14.20
N GLU A 250 -3.36 14.43 15.31
CA GLU A 250 -4.79 14.42 15.54
C GLU A 250 -5.52 15.30 14.51
N TYR A 251 -4.93 16.43 14.12
CA TYR A 251 -5.48 17.32 13.11
C TYR A 251 -5.42 16.69 11.70
N GLU A 252 -4.34 15.98 11.38
CA GLU A 252 -4.18 15.31 10.09
C GLU A 252 -5.11 14.10 9.96
N VAL A 253 -5.22 13.28 11.00
CA VAL A 253 -6.22 12.22 11.06
C VAL A 253 -7.62 12.82 10.89
N ALA A 254 -7.92 13.90 11.60
CA ALA A 254 -9.19 14.57 11.48
C ALA A 254 -9.45 15.08 10.04
N ARG A 255 -8.46 15.67 9.38
CA ARG A 255 -8.55 16.13 7.99
C ARG A 255 -8.88 14.97 7.06
N LEU A 256 -8.13 13.86 7.13
CA LEU A 256 -8.30 12.70 6.26
C LEU A 256 -9.69 12.06 6.39
N TYR A 257 -10.22 11.95 7.61
CA TYR A 257 -11.57 11.41 7.85
C TYR A 257 -12.69 12.37 7.44
N SER A 258 -12.37 13.63 7.21
CA SER A 258 -13.35 14.67 6.85
C SER A 258 -13.33 15.00 5.36
N GLU A 259 -12.43 14.40 4.58
CA GLU A 259 -12.36 14.59 3.14
C GLU A 259 -13.57 13.94 2.44
N PRO A 260 -14.12 14.58 1.39
CA PRO A 260 -15.18 13.96 0.56
C PRO A 260 -14.76 12.59 0.02
N ALA A 261 -13.50 12.45 -0.39
CA ALA A 261 -12.94 11.20 -0.90
C ALA A 261 -13.07 10.02 0.09
N PHE A 262 -13.00 10.28 1.40
CA PHE A 262 -13.20 9.24 2.40
C PHE A 262 -14.66 8.75 2.41
N ARG A 263 -15.61 9.68 2.35
CA ARG A 263 -17.04 9.35 2.29
C ARG A 263 -17.39 8.63 1.00
N GLU A 264 -16.92 9.13 -0.14
CA GLU A 264 -17.08 8.48 -1.44
C GLU A 264 -16.53 7.06 -1.43
N SER A 265 -15.38 6.83 -0.78
CA SER A 265 -14.81 5.48 -0.67
C SER A 265 -15.68 4.52 0.15
N ILE A 266 -16.43 5.01 1.14
CA ILE A 266 -17.37 4.20 1.92
C ILE A 266 -18.61 3.90 1.07
N GLU A 267 -19.18 4.91 0.43
CA GLU A 267 -20.36 4.78 -0.42
C GLU A 267 -20.11 3.86 -1.63
N GLN A 268 -18.89 3.85 -2.17
CA GLN A 268 -18.48 2.92 -3.22
C GLN A 268 -18.29 1.49 -2.71
N ALA A 269 -17.81 1.31 -1.47
CA ALA A 269 -17.46 0.00 -0.93
C ALA A 269 -18.63 -0.74 -0.27
N PHE A 270 -19.70 -0.04 0.10
CA PHE A 270 -20.82 -0.59 0.86
C PHE A 270 -22.17 -0.13 0.28
N GLU A 271 -23.02 -1.08 -0.10
CA GLU A 271 -24.41 -0.85 -0.52
C GLU A 271 -25.38 -1.03 0.65
N GLY A 272 -26.51 -0.30 0.62
CA GLY A 272 -27.61 -0.43 1.58
C GLY A 272 -27.44 0.36 2.89
N ASP A 273 -28.23 0.00 3.90
CA ASP A 273 -28.21 0.65 5.21
C ASP A 273 -27.03 0.14 6.05
N TYR A 274 -25.94 0.90 6.10
CA TYR A 274 -24.79 0.61 6.95
C TYR A 274 -24.69 1.59 8.13
N ARG A 275 -24.06 1.13 9.21
CA ARG A 275 -23.72 1.96 10.36
C ARG A 275 -22.21 2.06 10.50
N LEU A 276 -21.69 3.28 10.49
CA LEU A 276 -20.27 3.51 10.71
C LEU A 276 -19.92 3.58 12.20
N THR A 277 -18.95 2.76 12.59
CA THR A 277 -18.33 2.80 13.92
C THR A 277 -16.82 2.97 13.77
N LEU A 278 -16.26 3.95 14.49
CA LEU A 278 -14.84 4.29 14.49
C LEU A 278 -14.19 3.76 15.78
N HIS A 279 -13.09 3.03 15.63
CA HIS A 279 -12.29 2.56 16.77
C HIS A 279 -11.08 3.48 16.96
N LEU A 280 -11.15 4.35 17.95
CA LEU A 280 -10.14 5.38 18.22
C LEU A 280 -9.59 5.24 19.64
N ALA A 281 -8.32 5.60 19.82
CA ALA A 281 -7.71 5.79 21.14
C ALA A 281 -7.25 7.26 21.26
N PRO A 282 -8.16 8.20 21.59
CA PRO A 282 -7.80 9.62 21.63
C PRO A 282 -6.73 9.87 22.73
N PRO A 283 -5.62 10.57 22.44
CA PRO A 283 -4.45 10.63 23.33
C PRO A 283 -4.73 11.08 24.76
N LEU A 284 -5.70 11.98 24.95
CA LEU A 284 -6.04 12.56 26.25
C LEU A 284 -7.18 11.83 26.98
N LEU A 285 -7.93 10.98 26.29
CA LEU A 285 -9.14 10.33 26.82
C LEU A 285 -9.02 8.81 26.88
N ALA A 286 -8.08 8.22 26.13
CA ALA A 286 -7.89 6.79 26.08
C ALA A 286 -7.40 6.26 27.43
N ARG A 287 -8.18 5.34 28.01
CA ARG A 287 -7.75 4.57 29.17
C ARG A 287 -6.56 3.71 28.76
N ARG A 288 -5.54 3.63 29.62
CA ARG A 288 -4.42 2.73 29.43
C ARG A 288 -4.78 1.34 29.95
N ASP A 289 -4.33 0.32 29.23
CA ASP A 289 -4.44 -1.06 29.69
C ASP A 289 -3.56 -1.26 30.94
N PRO A 290 -4.10 -1.83 32.03
CA PRO A 290 -3.35 -2.01 33.28
C PRO A 290 -2.19 -3.03 33.16
N ASN A 291 -2.23 -3.94 32.19
CA ASN A 291 -1.21 -4.97 32.01
C ASN A 291 -0.12 -4.55 31.03
N THR A 292 -0.48 -3.84 29.95
CA THR A 292 0.49 -3.44 28.90
C THR A 292 0.87 -1.96 28.97
N GLY A 293 0.10 -1.13 29.68
CA GLY A 293 0.30 0.33 29.73
C GLY A 293 -0.12 1.07 28.46
N GLU A 294 -0.65 0.36 27.46
CA GLU A 294 -0.96 0.91 26.13
C GLU A 294 -2.35 1.56 26.06
N PRO A 295 -2.58 2.58 25.20
CA PRO A 295 -3.89 3.18 25.01
C PRO A 295 -4.91 2.18 24.44
N ARG A 296 -6.02 1.97 25.17
CA ARG A 296 -7.11 1.09 24.73
C ARG A 296 -8.02 1.80 23.72
N LYS A 297 -8.26 1.15 22.58
CA LYS A 297 -9.23 1.62 21.58
C LYS A 297 -10.64 1.56 22.15
N SER A 298 -11.40 2.63 21.91
CA SER A 298 -12.81 2.77 22.26
C SER A 298 -13.63 2.97 21.00
N GLU A 299 -14.89 2.55 21.06
CA GLU A 299 -15.84 2.66 19.96
C GLU A 299 -16.56 4.02 19.99
N TYR A 300 -16.58 4.67 18.85
CA TYR A 300 -17.29 5.93 18.62
C TYR A 300 -18.21 5.76 17.41
N GLY A 301 -19.45 6.23 17.53
CA GLY A 301 -20.38 6.23 16.40
C GLY A 301 -20.04 7.29 15.34
N GLU A 302 -20.83 7.32 14.28
CA GLU A 302 -20.68 8.24 13.14
C GLU A 302 -20.61 9.73 13.52
N TRP A 303 -21.24 10.13 14.64
CA TRP A 303 -21.18 11.51 15.16
C TRP A 303 -19.75 12.03 15.33
N MET A 304 -18.79 11.12 15.54
CA MET A 304 -17.37 11.46 15.70
C MET A 304 -16.76 12.02 14.41
N LEU A 305 -17.28 11.67 13.21
CA LEU A 305 -16.85 12.30 11.96
C LEU A 305 -17.11 13.82 11.97
N ALA A 306 -18.25 14.26 12.51
CA ALA A 306 -18.57 15.68 12.64
C ALA A 306 -17.67 16.40 13.66
N VAL A 307 -17.12 15.67 14.64
CA VAL A 307 -16.12 16.20 15.58
C VAL A 307 -14.76 16.30 14.91
N LEU A 308 -14.35 15.28 14.17
CA LEU A 308 -13.12 15.30 13.37
C LEU A 308 -13.16 16.44 12.33
N ALA A 309 -14.28 16.63 11.64
CA ALA A 309 -14.44 17.74 10.68
C ALA A 309 -14.26 19.12 11.32
N ARG A 310 -14.75 19.30 12.55
CA ARG A 310 -14.49 20.51 13.33
C ARG A 310 -13.04 20.62 13.76
N LEU A 311 -12.45 19.53 14.26
CA LEU A 311 -11.05 19.49 14.70
C LEU A 311 -10.07 19.81 13.56
N ALA A 312 -10.34 19.33 12.34
CA ALA A 312 -9.51 19.59 11.16
C ALA A 312 -9.36 21.09 10.86
N ARG A 313 -10.38 21.91 11.17
CA ARG A 313 -10.34 23.38 10.99
C ARG A 313 -9.39 24.07 11.96
N PHE A 314 -9.08 23.43 13.09
CA PHE A 314 -8.16 23.93 14.11
C PHE A 314 -6.70 23.54 13.86
N LYS A 315 -6.33 23.04 12.66
CA LYS A 315 -4.93 22.74 12.31
C LYS A 315 -3.94 23.89 12.54
N ARG A 316 -4.42 25.14 12.56
CA ARG A 316 -3.59 26.32 12.90
C ARG A 316 -3.07 26.31 14.35
N LEU A 317 -3.73 25.57 15.25
CA LEU A 317 -3.26 25.40 16.62
C LEU A 317 -2.04 24.49 16.70
N ARG A 318 -1.79 23.63 15.68
CA ARG A 318 -0.69 22.67 15.65
C ARG A 318 0.64 23.33 15.99
N GLY A 319 1.31 22.81 17.02
CA GLY A 319 2.62 23.30 17.46
C GLY A 319 2.63 24.68 18.11
N SER A 320 1.47 25.33 18.27
CA SER A 320 1.34 26.55 19.06
C SER A 320 1.25 26.23 20.56
N TRP A 321 1.38 27.25 21.41
CA TRP A 321 1.17 27.09 22.86
C TRP A 321 -0.28 26.70 23.23
N LEU A 322 -1.24 26.96 22.33
CA LEU A 322 -2.65 26.60 22.46
C LEU A 322 -2.96 25.18 21.96
N ASP A 323 -1.95 24.41 21.53
CA ASP A 323 -2.14 23.04 21.04
C ASP A 323 -2.35 22.06 22.21
N PRO A 324 -3.57 21.54 22.47
CA PRO A 324 -3.80 20.60 23.56
C PRO A 324 -3.03 19.28 23.37
N PHE A 325 -2.77 18.87 22.13
CA PHE A 325 -2.06 17.62 21.82
C PHE A 325 -0.54 17.82 21.79
N GLY A 326 -0.10 19.07 21.58
CA GLY A 326 1.29 19.44 21.41
C GLY A 326 2.18 19.16 22.62
N TRP A 327 1.61 19.02 23.81
CA TRP A 327 2.33 18.80 25.07
C TRP A 327 2.73 17.34 25.31
N THR A 328 2.15 16.40 24.55
CA THR A 328 2.47 14.97 24.69
C THR A 328 3.92 14.68 24.32
N ALA A 329 4.51 13.67 24.96
CA ALA A 329 5.90 13.25 24.69
C ALA A 329 6.09 12.85 23.21
N GLU A 330 5.09 12.18 22.62
CA GLU A 330 5.09 11.78 21.21
C GLU A 330 5.18 13.00 20.28
N ARG A 331 4.30 14.00 20.45
CA ARG A 331 4.29 15.20 19.59
C ARG A 331 5.54 16.06 19.78
N ARG A 332 6.07 16.13 21.01
CA ARG A 332 7.35 16.79 21.28
C ARG A 332 8.51 16.09 20.56
N ARG A 333 8.54 14.75 20.55
CA ARG A 333 9.57 13.95 19.86
C ARG A 333 9.47 14.10 18.35
N GLU A 334 8.29 14.03 17.75
CA GLU A 334 8.08 14.25 16.31
C GLU A 334 8.61 15.62 15.86
N ARG A 335 8.27 16.68 16.60
CA ARG A 335 8.80 18.03 16.30
C ARG A 335 10.30 18.15 16.51
N ALA A 336 10.85 17.42 17.48
CA ALA A 336 12.30 17.36 17.68
C ALA A 336 12.99 16.67 16.51
N LEU A 337 12.45 15.55 16.01
CA LEU A 337 13.00 14.83 14.86
C LEU A 337 13.10 15.69 13.60
N VAL A 338 12.10 16.51 13.31
CA VAL A 338 12.17 17.46 12.18
C VAL A 338 13.36 18.40 12.34
N ARG A 339 13.56 18.98 13.53
CA ARG A 339 14.67 19.90 13.81
C ARG A 339 16.03 19.21 13.79
N GLU A 340 16.14 18.04 14.41
CA GLU A 340 17.36 17.23 14.40
C GLU A 340 17.75 16.85 12.98
N TYR A 341 16.78 16.49 12.14
CA TYR A 341 17.02 16.18 10.75
C TYR A 341 17.45 17.42 9.95
N GLU A 342 16.81 18.58 10.14
CA GLU A 342 17.27 19.83 9.50
C GLU A 342 18.72 20.20 9.89
N GLN A 343 19.09 20.04 11.16
CA GLN A 343 20.46 20.25 11.64
C GLN A 343 21.44 19.23 11.04
N LEU A 344 21.01 17.98 10.88
CA LEU A 344 21.79 16.95 10.20
C LEU A 344 22.05 17.34 8.74
N LEU A 345 21.06 17.87 8.03
CA LEU A 345 21.24 18.34 6.65
C LEU A 345 22.26 19.46 6.56
N GLU A 346 22.24 20.40 7.51
CA GLU A 346 23.24 21.48 7.58
C GLU A 346 24.66 20.92 7.75
N ARG A 347 24.85 19.92 8.62
CA ARG A 347 26.14 19.23 8.80
C ARG A 347 26.57 18.48 7.54
N LEU A 348 25.66 17.73 6.92
CA LEU A 348 25.94 17.00 5.68
C LEU A 348 26.36 17.96 4.56
N CYS A 349 25.64 19.07 4.37
CA CYS A 349 25.95 20.07 3.34
C CYS A 349 27.31 20.73 3.57
N ALA A 350 27.71 20.94 4.83
CA ALA A 350 29.01 21.54 5.16
C ALA A 350 30.19 20.60 4.89
N GLY A 351 30.02 19.29 5.09
CA GLY A 351 31.06 18.28 4.89
C GLY A 351 31.01 17.54 3.55
N LEU A 352 30.07 17.87 2.67
CA LEU A 352 29.82 17.12 1.43
C LEU A 352 30.98 17.23 0.43
N ASN A 353 31.39 16.11 -0.13
CA ASN A 353 32.34 16.01 -1.23
C ASN A 353 32.04 14.76 -2.08
N THR A 354 32.75 14.59 -3.19
CA THR A 354 32.52 13.50 -4.14
C THR A 354 32.75 12.10 -3.56
N HIS A 355 33.58 11.95 -2.52
CA HIS A 355 33.92 10.64 -1.94
C HIS A 355 32.91 10.19 -0.89
N ASN A 356 32.32 11.12 -0.14
CA ASN A 356 31.35 10.83 0.93
C ASN A 356 29.89 11.02 0.51
N HIS A 357 29.62 11.33 -0.76
CA HIS A 357 28.27 11.55 -1.29
C HIS A 357 27.33 10.37 -1.00
N ALA A 358 27.73 9.14 -1.34
CA ALA A 358 26.90 7.96 -1.11
C ALA A 358 26.54 7.76 0.37
N LEU A 359 27.46 8.08 1.28
CA LEU A 359 27.23 8.02 2.72
C LEU A 359 26.27 9.14 3.18
N ALA A 360 26.38 10.35 2.62
CA ALA A 360 25.41 11.42 2.87
C ALA A 360 23.99 11.02 2.42
N VAL A 361 23.86 10.34 1.28
CA VAL A 361 22.58 9.81 0.80
C VAL A 361 22.02 8.76 1.76
N GLU A 362 22.85 7.83 2.24
CA GLU A 362 22.42 6.84 3.23
C GLU A 362 21.92 7.50 4.52
N ILE A 363 22.69 8.45 5.06
CA ILE A 363 22.32 9.21 6.27
C ILE A 363 21.01 9.99 6.04
N ALA A 364 20.85 10.64 4.90
CA ALA A 364 19.63 11.38 4.57
C ALA A 364 18.40 10.47 4.36
N SER A 365 18.61 9.19 4.03
CA SER A 365 17.54 8.20 3.79
C SER A 365 17.08 7.49 5.06
N MET A 366 17.76 7.69 6.19
CA MET A 366 17.41 7.05 7.47
C MET A 366 15.97 7.23 7.96
N PRO A 367 15.27 8.37 7.71
CA PRO A 367 13.88 8.49 8.10
C PRO A 367 12.96 7.43 7.50
N GLU A 368 13.35 6.76 6.41
CA GLU A 368 12.61 5.62 5.83
C GLU A 368 12.50 4.43 6.78
N GLU A 369 13.43 4.29 7.73
CA GLU A 369 13.42 3.25 8.75
C GLU A 369 12.44 3.55 9.88
N ILE A 370 12.05 4.83 10.06
CA ILE A 370 11.15 5.28 11.13
C ILE A 370 9.70 4.97 10.75
N ARG A 371 9.23 3.77 11.09
CA ARG A 371 7.88 3.26 10.76
C ARG A 371 7.07 2.89 12.00
N GLY A 372 5.77 2.72 11.82
CA GLY A 372 4.83 2.33 12.87
C GLY A 372 4.16 3.50 13.59
N PHE A 373 3.46 3.19 14.69
CA PHE A 373 2.70 4.13 15.50
C PHE A 373 2.97 3.92 17.00
N GLY A 374 2.83 4.97 17.81
CA GLY A 374 2.99 4.89 19.27
C GLY A 374 4.35 4.31 19.68
N HIS A 375 4.33 3.30 20.55
CA HIS A 375 5.54 2.66 21.08
C HIS A 375 6.43 2.03 20.00
N ILE A 376 5.86 1.46 18.94
CA ILE A 376 6.62 0.87 17.82
C ILE A 376 7.46 1.95 17.14
N LYS A 377 6.86 3.12 16.91
CA LYS A 377 7.56 4.26 16.30
C LYS A 377 8.66 4.78 17.22
N LEU A 378 8.41 4.86 18.54
CA LEU A 378 9.42 5.30 19.51
C LEU A 378 10.66 4.39 19.51
N GLN A 379 10.47 3.07 19.52
CA GLN A 379 11.57 2.12 19.43
C GLN A 379 12.34 2.24 18.10
N SER A 380 11.60 2.38 16.99
CA SER A 380 12.18 2.58 15.66
C SER A 380 13.00 3.88 15.56
N ILE A 381 12.53 4.97 16.20
CA ILE A 381 13.28 6.23 16.31
C ILE A 381 14.60 6.04 17.05
N GLU A 382 14.60 5.27 18.14
CA GLU A 382 15.80 5.03 18.94
C GLU A 382 16.85 4.22 18.17
N GLN A 383 16.43 3.15 17.50
CA GLN A 383 17.28 2.34 16.63
C GLN A 383 17.87 3.16 15.48
N ALA A 384 17.03 3.95 14.80
CA ALA A 384 17.48 4.84 13.73
C ALA A 384 18.45 5.92 14.25
N SER A 385 18.26 6.42 15.48
CA SER A 385 19.17 7.41 16.07
C SER A 385 20.56 6.83 16.34
N GLN A 386 20.65 5.59 16.83
CA GLN A 386 21.93 4.92 17.07
C GLN A 386 22.70 4.66 15.77
N ARG A 387 22.01 4.16 14.74
CA ARG A 387 22.64 3.94 13.42
C ARG A 387 23.07 5.28 12.78
N ARG A 388 22.32 6.35 13.00
CA ARG A 388 22.64 7.70 12.49
C ARG A 388 23.96 8.19 13.05
N GLU A 389 24.17 8.04 14.35
CA GLU A 389 25.42 8.45 15.00
C GLU A 389 26.62 7.69 14.43
N GLN A 390 26.49 6.37 14.24
CA GLN A 390 27.54 5.55 13.63
C GLN A 390 27.88 5.98 12.19
N LEU A 391 26.88 6.28 11.36
CA LEU A 391 27.11 6.73 9.98
C LEU A 391 27.70 8.15 9.94
N LEU A 392 27.29 9.02 10.86
CA LEU A 392 27.76 10.39 10.93
C LEU A 392 29.23 10.45 11.37
N ASP A 393 29.65 9.62 12.33
CA ASP A 393 31.05 9.48 12.71
C ASP A 393 31.93 9.07 11.51
N ARG A 394 31.45 8.16 10.67
CA ARG A 394 32.14 7.74 9.44
C ARG A 394 32.20 8.87 8.41
N PHE A 395 31.12 9.64 8.28
CA PHE A 395 31.05 10.78 7.39
C PHE A 395 32.06 11.87 7.76
N GLU A 396 32.21 12.14 9.06
CA GLU A 396 33.17 13.12 9.58
C GLU A 396 34.63 12.67 9.44
N ARG A 397 34.88 11.35 9.49
CA ARG A 397 36.20 10.77 9.20
C ARG A 397 36.55 10.73 7.71
N GLY A 398 35.62 11.08 6.83
CA GLY A 398 35.83 11.08 5.38
C GLY A 398 35.87 9.67 4.77
N GLU A 399 35.27 8.68 5.43
CA GLU A 399 35.19 7.30 4.93
C GLU A 399 34.16 7.19 3.79
N SER A 400 34.48 6.40 2.76
CA SER A 400 33.51 6.04 1.72
C SER A 400 32.48 5.04 2.28
N ALA A 401 31.26 5.08 1.73
CA ALA A 401 30.24 4.10 2.07
C ALA A 401 30.77 2.66 1.87
N SER A 402 30.66 1.82 2.89
CA SER A 402 30.99 0.40 2.74
C SER A 402 29.88 -0.22 1.92
N VAL A 403 30.23 -0.80 0.77
CA VAL A 403 29.32 -1.64 0.00
C VAL A 403 28.90 -2.80 0.90
N ALA A 404 27.72 -2.69 1.50
CA ALA A 404 27.09 -3.81 2.19
C ALA A 404 26.70 -4.81 1.09
N ALA A 405 27.36 -5.96 1.10
CA ALA A 405 27.10 -7.10 0.22
C ALA A 405 25.79 -7.80 0.57
#